data_AF-A0AAU7Q4J8-F1
#
_entry.id   AF-A0AAU7Q4J8-F1
#
_cell.length_a   1.000
_cell.length_b   1.000
_cell.length_c   1.000
_cell.angle_alpha   90.00
_cell.angle_beta   90.00
_cell.angle_gamma   90.00
#
_symmetry.space_group_name_H-M   'P 1'
#
loop_
_entity.id
_entity.type
_entity.pdbx_description
1 polymer ?
#
loop_
_entity_poly.entity_id
_entity_poly.type
_entity_poly.pdbx_seq_one_letter_code
_entity_poly.pdbx_strand_id
1 'polypeptide(L)'
;MAAMISSACLMGIDLALSQRLQLVMGLTPLQTGLFFLPLSLAAIIGSLLAGWLLPRIHRPLRLLLASLLLYSLGAAGFFFGYDAAVANQILCLLLLGGAVGATTTSVSNFIMLNAPPHRAGMAASLEETSYELGAALGITIMGSIMSAVYSESVGPSPQADIRDSLDRALLAAESLPPELAAAVVLTARSAFDHSFTAVMGTAMIVLLAAALGVYFSARVGCRRASRRRKASP
;
A
#
# COMPACT_ATOMS: atom_id res chain seq x y z
N MET A 1 9.30 -10.50 -7.15
CA MET A 1 7.90 -10.11 -7.45
C MET A 1 7.11 -9.75 -6.20
N ALA A 2 6.96 -10.63 -5.20
CA ALA A 2 6.20 -10.28 -3.99
C ALA A 2 6.78 -9.07 -3.22
N ALA A 3 8.11 -8.97 -3.05
CA ALA A 3 8.79 -7.78 -2.47
C ALA A 3 8.38 -6.50 -3.22
N MET A 4 8.64 -6.49 -4.53
CA MET A 4 8.37 -5.36 -5.42
C MET A 4 6.89 -4.93 -5.42
N ILE A 5 5.94 -5.86 -5.44
CA ILE A 5 4.51 -5.53 -5.39
C ILE A 5 4.14 -4.94 -4.04
N SER A 6 4.65 -5.53 -2.94
CA SER A 6 4.33 -5.08 -1.59
C SER A 6 4.90 -3.68 -1.32
N SER A 7 6.09 -3.38 -1.82
CA SER A 7 6.72 -2.06 -1.71
C SER A 7 6.07 -1.02 -2.60
N ALA A 8 5.63 -1.40 -3.81
CA ALA A 8 4.84 -0.53 -4.68
C ALA A 8 3.51 -0.12 -4.02
N CYS A 9 2.79 -1.09 -3.45
CA CYS A 9 1.55 -0.79 -2.72
C CYS A 9 1.82 0.07 -1.48
N LEU A 10 2.90 -0.20 -0.73
CA LEU A 10 3.26 0.58 0.46
C LEU A 10 3.46 2.05 0.12
N MET A 11 4.36 2.35 -0.81
CA MET A 11 4.72 3.73 -1.11
C MET A 11 3.58 4.47 -1.80
N GLY A 12 2.78 3.79 -2.62
CA GLY A 12 1.58 4.37 -3.21
C GLY A 12 0.49 4.71 -2.18
N ILE A 13 0.25 3.82 -1.20
CA ILE A 13 -0.69 4.06 -0.10
C ILE A 13 -0.20 5.20 0.78
N ASP A 14 1.08 5.19 1.19
CA ASP A 14 1.66 6.20 2.06
C ASP A 14 1.59 7.60 1.42
N LEU A 15 1.87 7.69 0.12
CA LEU A 15 1.75 8.92 -0.65
C LEU A 15 0.30 9.46 -0.62
N ALA A 16 -0.68 8.62 -0.98
CA ALA A 16 -2.08 9.03 -1.03
C ALA A 16 -2.62 9.42 0.35
N LEU A 17 -2.26 8.66 1.39
CA LEU A 17 -2.69 8.91 2.76
C LEU A 17 -2.07 10.18 3.33
N SER A 18 -0.77 10.39 3.13
CA SER A 18 -0.06 11.59 3.57
C SER A 18 -0.66 12.84 2.93
N GLN A 19 -0.90 12.81 1.62
CA GLN A 19 -1.52 13.93 0.92
C GLN A 19 -2.96 14.18 1.39
N ARG A 20 -3.75 13.13 1.63
CA ARG A 20 -5.12 13.31 2.16
C ARG A 20 -5.11 13.97 3.54
N LEU A 21 -4.25 13.50 4.45
CA LEU A 21 -4.12 14.05 5.81
C LEU A 21 -3.75 15.53 5.78
N GLN A 22 -2.84 15.94 4.90
CA GLN A 22 -2.38 17.32 4.84
C GLN A 22 -3.33 18.23 4.06
N LEU A 23 -3.77 17.82 2.87
CA LEU A 23 -4.47 18.70 1.93
C LEU A 23 -5.99 18.68 2.10
N VAL A 24 -6.56 17.54 2.49
CA VAL A 24 -8.00 17.40 2.74
C VAL A 24 -8.31 17.65 4.22
N MET A 25 -7.61 16.97 5.13
CA MET A 25 -7.85 17.11 6.58
C MET A 25 -7.12 18.30 7.22
N GLY A 26 -6.23 18.98 6.49
CA GLY A 26 -5.56 20.18 6.97
C GLY A 26 -4.53 19.93 8.08
N LEU A 27 -4.07 18.68 8.25
CA LEU A 27 -3.06 18.36 9.26
C LEU A 27 -1.71 18.93 8.87
N THR A 28 -0.94 19.37 9.87
CA THR A 28 0.46 19.74 9.65
C THR A 28 1.32 18.51 9.32
N PRO A 29 2.52 18.68 8.73
CA PRO A 29 3.43 17.55 8.50
C PRO A 29 3.77 16.77 9.79
N LEU A 30 3.92 17.48 10.92
CA LEU A 30 4.17 16.85 12.22
C LEU A 30 2.96 16.03 12.69
N GLN A 31 1.75 16.57 12.58
CA GLN A 31 0.52 15.85 12.94
C GLN A 31 0.30 14.63 12.04
N THR A 32 0.60 14.75 10.75
CA THR A 32 0.57 13.63 9.80
C THR A 32 1.57 12.55 10.24
N GLY A 33 2.80 12.91 10.57
CA GLY A 33 3.79 11.96 11.11
C GLY A 33 3.32 11.25 12.38
N LEU A 34 2.70 11.98 13.31
CA LEU A 34 2.09 11.39 14.51
C LEU A 34 0.94 10.44 14.17
N PHE A 35 0.14 10.77 13.15
CA PHE A 35 -0.96 9.93 12.67
C PHE A 35 -0.46 8.61 12.06
N PHE A 36 0.74 8.58 11.51
CA PHE A 36 1.37 7.36 10.99
C PHE A 36 1.99 6.46 12.07
N LEU A 37 2.10 6.91 13.33
CA LEU A 37 2.71 6.10 14.41
C LEU A 37 2.08 4.71 14.59
N PRO A 38 0.74 4.54 14.57
CA PRO A 38 0.13 3.22 14.68
C PRO A 38 0.58 2.28 13.56
N LEU A 39 0.72 2.78 12.33
CA LEU A 39 1.20 2.01 11.19
C LEU A 39 2.65 1.55 11.43
N SER A 40 3.55 2.46 11.81
CA SER A 40 4.96 2.13 12.07
C SER A 40 5.13 1.14 13.22
N LEU A 41 4.41 1.35 14.33
CA LEU A 41 4.44 0.46 15.49
C LEU A 41 3.90 -0.93 15.14
N ALA A 42 2.78 -1.00 14.40
CA ALA A 42 2.24 -2.26 13.96
C ALA A 42 3.18 -2.97 12.98
N ALA A 43 3.89 -2.27 12.10
CA ALA A 43 4.89 -2.87 11.22
C ALA A 43 6.06 -3.51 11.99
N ILE A 44 6.55 -2.84 13.04
CA ILE A 44 7.54 -3.44 13.94
C ILE A 44 6.97 -4.71 14.58
N ILE A 45 5.77 -4.65 15.15
CA ILE A 45 5.14 -5.81 15.78
C ILE A 45 4.92 -6.95 14.77
N GLY A 46 4.41 -6.64 13.58
CA GLY A 46 4.13 -7.60 12.52
C GLY A 46 5.40 -8.29 12.01
N SER A 47 6.50 -7.56 11.85
CA SER A 47 7.79 -8.14 11.46
C SER A 47 8.36 -9.07 12.54
N LEU A 48 8.31 -8.67 13.82
CA LEU A 48 8.74 -9.50 14.94
C LEU A 48 7.89 -10.76 15.07
N LEU A 49 6.57 -10.63 15.00
CA LEU A 49 5.65 -11.77 15.03
C LEU A 49 5.88 -12.72 13.87
N ALA A 50 6.11 -12.21 12.66
CA ALA A 50 6.42 -13.06 11.51
C ALA A 50 7.74 -13.80 11.69
N GLY A 51 8.80 -13.11 12.14
CA GLY A 51 10.10 -13.74 12.44
C GLY A 51 10.00 -14.82 13.51
N TRP A 52 9.18 -14.60 14.54
CA TRP A 52 8.91 -15.60 15.58
C TRP A 52 8.09 -16.80 15.06
N LEU A 53 7.12 -16.55 14.17
CA LEU A 53 6.17 -17.56 13.72
C LEU A 53 6.71 -18.42 12.55
N LEU A 54 7.60 -17.88 11.72
CA LEU A 54 8.19 -18.55 10.55
C LEU A 54 8.85 -19.90 10.88
N PRO A 55 9.73 -20.01 11.90
CA PRO A 55 10.33 -21.30 12.28
C PRO A 55 9.32 -22.32 12.83
N ARG A 56 8.18 -21.84 13.35
CA ARG A 56 7.15 -22.68 14.00
C ARG A 56 6.08 -23.17 13.02
N ILE A 57 5.94 -22.52 11.86
CA ILE A 57 4.96 -22.89 10.84
C ILE A 57 5.58 -23.87 9.83
N HIS A 58 4.94 -25.04 9.69
CA HIS A 58 5.31 -26.08 8.72
C HIS A 58 5.22 -25.64 7.24
N ARG A 59 4.48 -24.56 6.94
CA ARG A 59 4.28 -24.01 5.58
C ARG A 59 4.46 -22.48 5.58
N PRO A 60 5.70 -21.95 5.48
CA PRO A 60 5.97 -20.51 5.59
C PRO A 60 5.23 -19.66 4.53
N LEU A 61 4.92 -20.24 3.36
CA LEU A 61 4.09 -19.60 2.33
C LEU A 61 2.68 -19.23 2.81
N ARG A 62 2.13 -19.92 3.83
CA ARG A 62 0.83 -19.56 4.42
C ARG A 62 0.89 -18.23 5.16
N LEU A 63 2.01 -17.93 5.80
CA LEU A 63 2.19 -16.68 6.52
C LEU A 63 2.23 -15.50 5.54
N LEU A 64 2.99 -15.63 4.45
CA LEU A 64 3.03 -14.63 3.38
C LEU A 64 1.65 -14.40 2.75
N LEU A 65 0.91 -15.49 2.49
CA LEU A 65 -0.45 -15.36 1.95
C LEU A 65 -1.38 -14.64 2.94
N ALA A 66 -1.32 -14.99 4.23
CA ALA A 66 -2.13 -14.36 5.25
C ALA A 66 -1.79 -12.87 5.42
N SER A 67 -0.51 -12.51 5.38
CA SER A 67 -0.07 -11.13 5.49
C SER A 67 -0.50 -10.31 4.27
N LEU A 68 -0.41 -10.83 3.05
CA LEU A 68 -0.91 -10.14 1.84
C LEU A 68 -2.43 -9.94 1.86
N LEU A 69 -3.20 -10.91 2.37
CA LEU A 69 -4.65 -10.76 2.55
C LEU A 69 -4.98 -9.73 3.62
N LEU A 70 -4.24 -9.71 4.74
CA LEU A 70 -4.39 -8.71 5.79
C LEU A 70 -4.05 -7.32 5.28
N TYR A 71 -3.04 -7.21 4.42
CA TYR A 71 -2.64 -5.97 3.77
C TYR A 71 -3.79 -5.45 2.88
N SER A 72 -4.31 -6.33 2.03
CA SER A 72 -5.47 -6.00 1.18
C SER A 72 -6.68 -5.59 2.01
N LEU A 73 -6.93 -6.24 3.15
CA LEU A 73 -8.01 -5.88 4.06
C LEU A 73 -7.83 -4.49 4.69
N GLY A 74 -6.60 -4.13 5.06
CA GLY A 74 -6.29 -2.77 5.52
C GLY A 74 -6.55 -1.71 4.45
N ALA A 75 -6.18 -1.99 3.20
CA ALA A 75 -6.48 -1.11 2.06
C ALA A 75 -7.99 -1.03 1.79
N ALA A 76 -8.70 -2.15 1.90
CA ALA A 76 -10.17 -2.20 1.79
C ALA A 76 -10.85 -1.37 2.88
N GLY A 77 -10.32 -1.36 4.10
CA GLY A 77 -10.83 -0.53 5.20
C GLY A 77 -10.82 0.95 4.85
N PHE A 78 -9.73 1.45 4.26
CA PHE A 78 -9.68 2.82 3.76
C PHE A 78 -10.51 3.03 2.50
N PHE A 79 -10.61 2.04 1.61
CA PHE A 79 -11.47 2.14 0.42
C PHE A 79 -12.95 2.37 0.78
N PHE A 80 -13.48 1.61 1.74
CA PHE A 80 -14.89 1.68 2.13
C PHE A 80 -15.21 2.71 3.23
N GLY A 81 -14.19 3.19 3.96
CA GLY A 81 -14.40 4.01 5.16
C GLY A 81 -13.33 5.07 5.36
N TYR A 82 -12.88 5.73 4.28
CA TYR A 82 -11.89 6.80 4.36
C TYR A 82 -12.34 7.98 5.23
N ASP A 83 -13.65 8.20 5.35
CA ASP A 83 -14.33 9.22 6.15
C ASP A 83 -14.85 8.69 7.50
N ALA A 84 -14.56 7.42 7.84
CA ALA A 84 -14.96 6.83 9.10
C ALA A 84 -14.28 7.51 10.30
N ALA A 85 -14.81 7.23 11.50
CA ALA A 85 -14.26 7.71 12.75
C ALA A 85 -12.75 7.40 12.88
N VAL A 86 -12.01 8.29 13.53
CA VAL A 86 -10.55 8.18 13.72
C VAL A 86 -10.13 6.82 14.29
N ALA A 87 -10.93 6.23 15.18
CA ALA A 87 -10.68 4.90 15.72
C ALA A 87 -10.62 3.81 14.62
N ASN A 88 -11.49 3.89 13.61
CA ASN A 88 -11.50 2.95 12.49
C ASN A 88 -10.29 3.17 11.58
N GLN A 89 -9.89 4.43 11.36
CA GLN A 89 -8.68 4.75 10.60
C GLN A 89 -7.43 4.21 11.31
N ILE A 90 -7.32 4.38 12.63
CA ILE A 90 -6.25 3.78 13.43
C ILE A 90 -6.25 2.26 13.31
N LEU A 91 -7.40 1.61 13.35
CA LEU A 91 -7.48 0.16 13.14
C LEU A 91 -6.98 -0.25 11.76
N CYS A 92 -7.36 0.49 10.70
CA CYS A 92 -6.87 0.24 9.34
C CYS A 92 -5.35 0.44 9.25
N LEU A 93 -4.79 1.46 9.90
CA LEU A 93 -3.34 1.68 9.99
C LEU A 93 -2.62 0.54 10.70
N LEU A 94 -3.17 0.04 11.81
CA LEU A 94 -2.60 -1.10 12.53
C LEU A 94 -2.61 -2.36 11.66
N LEU A 95 -3.69 -2.61 10.91
CA LEU A 95 -3.80 -3.73 9.98
C LEU A 95 -2.79 -3.60 8.83
N LEU A 96 -2.73 -2.42 8.19
CA LEU A 96 -1.78 -2.12 7.11
C LEU A 96 -0.34 -2.30 7.59
N GLY A 97 0.03 -1.64 8.68
CA GLY A 97 1.38 -1.70 9.25
C GLY A 97 1.78 -3.13 9.62
N GLY A 98 0.95 -3.82 10.41
CA GLY A 98 1.20 -5.21 10.79
C GLY A 98 1.36 -6.14 9.60
N ALA A 99 0.53 -5.96 8.57
CA ALA A 99 0.61 -6.74 7.34
C ALA A 99 1.88 -6.43 6.52
N VAL A 100 2.28 -5.17 6.41
CA VAL A 100 3.52 -4.73 5.76
C VAL A 100 4.72 -5.39 6.44
N GLY A 101 4.84 -5.22 7.76
CA GLY A 101 5.95 -5.80 8.52
C GLY A 101 6.02 -7.32 8.38
N ALA A 102 4.89 -8.01 8.51
CA ALA A 102 4.84 -9.46 8.36
C ALA A 102 5.19 -9.91 6.93
N THR A 103 4.75 -9.16 5.92
CA THR A 103 5.03 -9.45 4.49
C THR A 103 6.51 -9.27 4.20
N THR A 104 7.11 -8.13 4.57
CA THR A 104 8.54 -7.83 4.36
C THR A 104 9.41 -8.92 5.00
N THR A 105 9.15 -9.28 6.26
CA THR A 105 9.89 -10.35 6.94
C THR A 105 9.70 -11.72 6.27
N SER A 106 8.47 -12.04 5.86
CA SER A 106 8.19 -13.33 5.20
C SER A 106 8.87 -13.44 3.84
N VAL A 107 8.88 -12.35 3.06
CA VAL A 107 9.53 -12.29 1.75
C VAL A 107 11.05 -12.41 1.90
N SER A 108 11.66 -11.64 2.81
CA SER A 108 13.11 -11.69 3.02
C SER A 108 13.56 -13.06 3.49
N ASN A 109 12.86 -13.66 4.45
CA ASN A 109 13.16 -15.02 4.89
C ASN A 109 13.05 -16.04 3.73
N PHE A 110 12.05 -15.91 2.86
CA PHE A 110 11.93 -16.78 1.69
C PHE A 110 13.08 -16.60 0.70
N ILE A 111 13.51 -15.36 0.45
CA ILE A 111 14.64 -15.05 -0.43
C ILE A 111 15.93 -15.66 0.14
N MET A 112 16.20 -15.42 1.42
CA MET A 112 17.43 -15.90 2.08
C MET A 112 17.50 -17.42 2.16
N LEU A 113 16.39 -18.10 2.48
CA LEU A 113 16.36 -19.57 2.57
C LEU A 113 16.60 -20.28 1.23
N ASN A 114 16.33 -19.60 0.10
CA ASN A 114 16.56 -20.16 -1.23
C ASN A 114 17.91 -19.74 -1.83
N ALA A 115 18.65 -18.85 -1.17
CA ALA A 115 19.96 -18.41 -1.60
C ALA A 115 21.06 -19.32 -1.04
N PRO A 116 22.06 -19.74 -1.85
CA PRO A 116 23.26 -20.38 -1.33
C PRO A 116 23.97 -19.47 -0.31
N PRO A 117 24.56 -19.99 0.79
CA PRO A 117 25.17 -19.16 1.84
C PRO A 117 26.21 -18.16 1.31
N HIS A 118 27.04 -18.57 0.35
CA HIS A 118 28.05 -17.71 -0.27
C HIS A 118 27.48 -16.61 -1.21
N ARG A 119 26.17 -16.61 -1.47
CA ARG A 119 25.46 -15.62 -2.30
C ARG A 119 24.39 -14.85 -1.53
N ALA A 120 24.29 -15.04 -0.20
CA ALA A 120 23.27 -14.37 0.61
C ALA A 120 23.33 -12.84 0.46
N GLY A 121 24.54 -12.25 0.43
CA GLY A 121 24.71 -10.82 0.18
C GLY A 121 24.21 -10.35 -1.19
N MET A 122 24.38 -11.16 -2.25
CA MET A 122 23.83 -10.85 -3.57
C MET A 122 22.30 -11.01 -3.63
N ALA A 123 21.75 -11.97 -2.89
CA ALA A 123 20.30 -12.12 -2.78
C ALA A 123 19.69 -10.93 -2.03
N ALA A 124 20.34 -10.44 -0.97
CA ALA A 124 19.93 -9.27 -0.22
C ALA A 124 19.98 -7.99 -1.06
N SER A 125 21.05 -7.77 -1.82
CA SER A 125 21.14 -6.59 -2.69
C SER A 125 20.09 -6.59 -3.81
N LEU A 126 19.78 -7.76 -4.37
CA LEU A 126 18.71 -7.90 -5.36
C LEU A 126 17.32 -7.69 -4.73
N GLU A 127 17.13 -8.15 -3.51
CA GLU A 127 15.92 -7.89 -2.73
C GLU A 127 15.73 -6.37 -2.52
N GLU A 128 16.76 -5.68 -2.04
CA GLU A 128 16.73 -4.23 -1.80
C GLU A 128 16.45 -3.45 -3.09
N THR A 129 17.13 -3.81 -4.18
CA THR A 129 16.89 -3.22 -5.50
C THR A 129 15.43 -3.44 -5.93
N SER A 130 14.84 -4.60 -5.61
CA SER A 130 13.43 -4.87 -5.90
C SER A 130 12.48 -4.04 -5.05
N TYR A 131 12.84 -3.75 -3.79
CA TYR A 131 12.07 -2.84 -2.93
C TYR A 131 12.07 -1.44 -3.50
N GLU A 132 13.23 -0.90 -3.84
CA GLU A 132 13.41 0.46 -4.39
C GLU A 132 12.72 0.62 -5.76
N LEU A 133 12.89 -0.35 -6.66
CA LEU A 133 12.18 -0.34 -7.95
C LEU A 133 10.66 -0.41 -7.75
N GLY A 134 10.20 -1.26 -6.83
CA GLY A 134 8.78 -1.35 -6.51
C GLY A 134 8.25 -0.04 -5.91
N ALA A 135 8.98 0.57 -4.98
CA ALA A 135 8.66 1.85 -4.38
C ALA A 135 8.50 2.96 -5.43
N ALA A 136 9.50 3.11 -6.31
CA ALA A 136 9.46 4.08 -7.40
C ALA A 136 8.27 3.85 -8.34
N LEU A 137 8.05 2.60 -8.79
CA LEU A 137 6.90 2.26 -9.63
C LEU A 137 5.57 2.51 -8.93
N GLY A 138 5.47 2.20 -7.63
CA GLY A 138 4.29 2.45 -6.82
C GLY A 138 3.92 3.92 -6.75
N ILE A 139 4.89 4.77 -6.43
CA ILE A 139 4.74 6.23 -6.38
C ILE A 139 4.29 6.76 -7.75
N THR A 140 4.96 6.35 -8.84
CA THR A 140 4.64 6.84 -10.18
C THR A 140 3.26 6.38 -10.64
N ILE A 141 2.94 5.10 -10.52
CA ILE A 141 1.66 4.54 -11.00
C ILE A 141 0.51 5.05 -10.16
N MET A 142 0.61 4.97 -8.83
CA MET A 142 -0.48 5.42 -7.94
C MET A 142 -0.65 6.94 -7.99
N GLY A 143 0.45 7.69 -8.10
CA GLY A 143 0.39 9.14 -8.35
C GLY A 143 -0.28 9.49 -9.68
N SER A 144 0.00 8.72 -10.75
CA SER A 144 -0.67 8.90 -12.05
C SER A 144 -2.16 8.59 -11.97
N ILE A 145 -2.55 7.50 -11.29
CA ILE A 145 -3.96 7.16 -11.05
C ILE A 145 -4.64 8.28 -10.27
N MET A 146 -3.99 8.75 -9.21
CA MET A 146 -4.54 9.79 -8.36
C MET A 146 -4.74 11.11 -9.12
N SER A 147 -3.76 11.52 -9.94
CA SER A 147 -3.86 12.71 -10.79
C SER A 147 -4.94 12.57 -11.88
N ALA A 148 -5.02 11.41 -12.53
CA ALA A 148 -6.03 11.15 -13.56
C ALA A 148 -7.46 11.17 -12.99
N VAL A 149 -7.70 10.44 -11.90
CA VAL A 149 -9.02 10.38 -11.25
C VAL A 149 -9.41 11.73 -10.65
N TYR A 150 -8.45 12.48 -10.09
CA TYR A 150 -8.69 13.85 -9.62
C TYR A 150 -9.11 14.77 -10.78
N SER A 151 -8.34 14.78 -11.88
CA SER A 151 -8.61 15.60 -13.07
C SER A 151 -9.97 15.30 -13.72
N GLU A 152 -10.38 14.03 -13.67
CA GLU A 152 -11.69 13.57 -14.13
C GLU A 152 -12.81 13.98 -13.18
N SER A 153 -12.60 13.80 -11.87
CA SER A 153 -13.58 14.09 -10.82
C SER A 153 -13.88 15.58 -10.66
N VAL A 154 -12.89 16.44 -10.86
CA VAL A 154 -13.09 17.90 -10.88
C VAL A 154 -13.96 18.32 -12.07
N GLY A 155 -13.82 17.66 -13.22
CA GLY A 155 -14.47 18.04 -14.46
C GLY A 155 -14.03 19.40 -15.02
N PRO A 156 -14.66 19.89 -16.10
CA PRO A 156 -14.41 21.23 -16.60
C PRO A 156 -15.02 22.27 -15.64
N SER A 157 -14.17 23.11 -15.04
CA SER A 157 -14.61 24.24 -14.20
C SER A 157 -14.49 25.55 -14.98
N PRO A 158 -15.56 26.37 -15.07
CA PRO A 158 -15.50 27.70 -15.69
C PRO A 158 -14.71 28.72 -14.86
N GLN A 159 -14.45 28.43 -13.60
CA GLN A 159 -14.02 29.42 -12.60
C GLN A 159 -12.50 29.49 -12.46
N ALA A 160 -11.82 28.36 -12.56
CA ALA A 160 -10.36 28.25 -12.47
C ALA A 160 -9.90 26.90 -13.02
N ASP A 161 -8.71 26.86 -13.63
CA ASP A 161 -8.07 25.61 -14.04
C ASP A 161 -7.43 24.92 -12.81
N ILE A 162 -8.25 24.13 -12.13
CA ILE A 162 -7.89 23.43 -10.88
C ILE A 162 -7.70 21.93 -11.08
N ARG A 163 -7.61 21.47 -12.33
CA ARG A 163 -7.58 20.04 -12.69
C ARG A 163 -6.24 19.39 -12.43
N ASP A 164 -5.15 20.15 -12.37
CA ASP A 164 -3.80 19.62 -12.21
C ASP A 164 -3.60 18.86 -10.88
N SER A 165 -3.94 19.51 -9.76
CA SER A 165 -3.80 18.92 -8.42
C SER A 165 -4.58 19.70 -7.37
N LEU A 166 -4.81 19.04 -6.22
CA LEU A 166 -5.44 19.68 -5.06
C LEU A 166 -4.57 20.84 -4.53
N ASP A 167 -3.25 20.71 -4.47
CA ASP A 167 -2.35 21.80 -4.07
C ASP A 167 -2.56 23.06 -4.91
N ARG A 168 -2.62 22.89 -6.24
CA ARG A 168 -2.84 23.99 -7.19
C ARG A 168 -4.22 24.61 -7.00
N ALA A 169 -5.24 23.80 -6.73
CA ALA A 169 -6.58 24.27 -6.44
C ALA A 169 -6.65 25.10 -5.16
N LEU A 170 -5.98 24.66 -4.09
CA LEU A 170 -5.91 25.39 -2.82
C LEU A 170 -5.19 26.74 -3.01
N LEU A 171 -4.06 26.76 -3.72
CA LEU A 171 -3.35 28.01 -4.04
C LEU A 171 -4.18 28.96 -4.90
N ALA A 172 -4.91 28.44 -5.91
CA ALA A 172 -5.78 29.27 -6.73
C ALA A 172 -6.91 29.91 -5.91
N ALA A 173 -7.48 29.17 -4.94
CA ALA A 173 -8.54 29.65 -4.08
C ALA A 173 -8.14 30.84 -3.20
N GLU A 174 -6.86 30.98 -2.83
CA GLU A 174 -6.35 32.12 -2.05
C GLU A 174 -6.55 33.47 -2.76
N SER A 175 -6.64 33.46 -4.09
CA SER A 175 -6.83 34.66 -4.92
C SER A 175 -8.28 34.98 -5.28
N LEU A 176 -9.23 34.12 -4.88
CA LEU A 176 -10.64 34.24 -5.25
C LEU A 176 -11.48 34.93 -4.15
N PRO A 177 -12.64 35.51 -4.50
CA PRO A 177 -13.62 35.95 -3.51
C PRO A 177 -14.04 34.79 -2.58
N PRO A 178 -14.35 35.05 -1.30
CA PRO A 178 -14.55 33.99 -0.29
C PRO A 178 -15.57 32.91 -0.68
N GLU A 179 -16.67 33.28 -1.33
CA GLU A 179 -17.71 32.34 -1.77
C GLU A 179 -17.21 31.41 -2.89
N LEU A 180 -16.44 31.94 -3.84
CA LEU A 180 -15.85 31.16 -4.93
C LEU A 180 -14.70 30.29 -4.43
N ALA A 181 -13.87 30.82 -3.53
CA ALA A 181 -12.78 30.07 -2.89
C ALA A 181 -13.32 28.84 -2.15
N ALA A 182 -14.40 29.00 -1.37
CA ALA A 182 -15.03 27.90 -0.65
C ALA A 182 -15.58 26.81 -1.60
N ALA A 183 -16.23 27.22 -2.70
CA ALA A 183 -16.75 26.29 -3.71
C ALA A 183 -15.63 25.50 -4.42
N VAL A 184 -14.54 26.18 -4.78
CA VAL A 184 -13.35 25.56 -5.41
C VAL A 184 -12.70 24.56 -4.47
N VAL A 185 -12.45 24.94 -3.21
CA VAL A 185 -11.81 24.06 -2.21
C VAL A 185 -12.66 22.83 -1.93
N LEU A 186 -13.98 22.98 -1.80
CA LEU A 186 -14.88 21.85 -1.56
C LEU A 186 -14.88 20.88 -2.73
N THR A 187 -14.97 21.40 -3.96
CA THR A 187 -14.93 20.59 -5.20
C THR A 187 -13.61 19.83 -5.31
N ALA A 188 -12.49 20.53 -5.11
CA ALA A 188 -11.16 19.93 -5.18
C ALA A 188 -10.95 18.85 -4.10
N ARG A 189 -11.36 19.10 -2.85
CA ARG A 189 -11.25 18.10 -1.76
C ARG A 189 -12.10 16.87 -2.03
N SER A 190 -13.34 17.05 -2.49
CA SER A 190 -14.20 15.92 -2.88
C SER A 190 -13.60 15.10 -4.03
N ALA A 191 -13.04 15.77 -5.05
CA ALA A 191 -12.36 15.10 -6.15
C ALA A 191 -11.11 14.34 -5.68
N PHE A 192 -10.39 14.87 -4.70
CA PHE A 192 -9.25 14.20 -4.09
C PHE A 192 -9.67 12.98 -3.27
N ASP A 193 -10.80 13.01 -2.59
CA ASP A 193 -11.31 11.81 -1.89
C ASP A 193 -11.66 10.69 -2.89
N HIS A 194 -12.21 11.01 -4.07
CA HIS A 194 -12.40 10.03 -5.14
C HIS A 194 -11.07 9.44 -5.65
N SER A 195 -10.06 10.27 -5.84
CA SER A 195 -8.74 9.78 -6.27
C SER A 195 -8.05 8.95 -5.20
N PHE A 196 -8.18 9.33 -3.93
CA PHE A 196 -7.71 8.56 -2.77
C PHE A 196 -8.36 7.17 -2.73
N THR A 197 -9.69 7.09 -2.84
CA THR A 197 -10.38 5.79 -2.88
C THR A 197 -9.97 4.95 -4.09
N ALA A 198 -9.76 5.55 -5.27
CA ALA A 198 -9.26 4.82 -6.43
C ALA A 198 -7.87 4.19 -6.20
N VAL A 199 -6.96 4.89 -5.52
CA VAL A 199 -5.64 4.35 -5.14
C VAL A 199 -5.80 3.19 -4.15
N MET A 200 -6.62 3.35 -3.10
CA MET A 200 -6.87 2.28 -2.11
C MET A 200 -7.49 1.04 -2.76
N GLY A 201 -8.44 1.23 -3.67
CA GLY A 201 -9.08 0.15 -4.42
C GLY A 201 -8.10 -0.58 -5.35
N THR A 202 -7.23 0.18 -6.03
CA THR A 202 -6.18 -0.40 -6.88
C THR A 202 -5.19 -1.21 -6.05
N ALA A 203 -4.71 -0.67 -4.94
CA ALA A 203 -3.79 -1.38 -4.04
C ALA A 203 -4.45 -2.65 -3.46
N MET A 204 -5.72 -2.57 -3.05
CA MET A 204 -6.51 -3.72 -2.59
C MET A 204 -6.52 -4.83 -3.65
N ILE A 205 -6.84 -4.51 -4.91
CA ILE A 205 -6.90 -5.48 -6.02
C ILE A 205 -5.53 -6.08 -6.32
N VAL A 206 -4.48 -5.25 -6.39
CA VAL A 206 -3.11 -5.69 -6.67
C VAL A 206 -2.61 -6.64 -5.56
N LEU A 207 -2.89 -6.34 -4.29
CA LEU A 207 -2.53 -7.19 -3.16
C LEU A 207 -3.30 -8.52 -3.17
N LEU A 208 -4.58 -8.53 -3.54
CA LEU A 208 -5.35 -9.77 -3.73
C LEU A 208 -4.77 -10.61 -4.87
N ALA A 209 -4.42 -9.98 -6.00
CA ALA A 209 -3.80 -10.67 -7.12
C ALA A 209 -2.44 -11.28 -6.73
N ALA A 210 -1.64 -10.56 -5.93
CA ALA A 210 -0.39 -11.08 -5.38
C ALA A 210 -0.62 -12.29 -4.46
N ALA A 211 -1.61 -12.20 -3.55
CA ALA A 211 -1.98 -13.31 -2.66
C ALA A 211 -2.43 -14.56 -3.45
N LEU A 212 -3.24 -14.36 -4.50
CA LEU A 212 -3.65 -15.43 -5.42
C LEU A 212 -2.45 -16.02 -6.16
N GLY A 213 -1.53 -15.20 -6.65
CA GLY A 213 -0.30 -15.65 -7.29
C GLY A 213 0.54 -16.56 -6.37
N VAL A 214 0.70 -16.16 -5.11
CA VAL A 214 1.38 -16.98 -4.07
C VAL A 214 0.63 -18.29 -3.83
N TYR A 215 -0.70 -18.23 -3.74
CA TYR A 215 -1.55 -19.41 -3.54
C TYR A 215 -1.41 -20.45 -4.66
N PHE A 216 -1.49 -20.02 -5.91
CA PHE A 216 -1.36 -20.91 -7.07
C PHE A 216 0.05 -21.50 -7.15
N SER A 217 1.08 -20.69 -6.90
CA SER A 217 2.48 -21.15 -6.87
C SER A 217 2.68 -22.25 -5.82
N ALA A 218 2.12 -22.08 -4.63
CA ALA A 218 2.17 -23.10 -3.56
C ALA A 218 1.46 -24.41 -3.96
N ARG A 219 0.31 -24.33 -4.65
CA ARG A 219 -0.43 -25.52 -5.12
C ARG A 219 0.35 -26.28 -6.21
N VAL A 220 0.96 -25.58 -7.15
CA VAL A 220 1.76 -26.19 -8.23
C VAL A 220 2.98 -26.91 -7.66
N GLY A 221 3.66 -26.30 -6.68
CA GLY A 221 4.79 -26.91 -5.96
C GLY A 221 4.42 -28.23 -5.28
N CYS A 222 3.31 -28.28 -4.54
CA CYS A 222 2.81 -29.51 -3.92
C CYS A 222 2.47 -30.60 -4.96
N ARG A 223 1.85 -30.24 -6.09
CA ARG A 223 1.52 -31.21 -7.15
C ARG A 223 2.78 -31.82 -7.78
N ARG A 224 3.81 -31.03 -8.07
CA ARG A 224 5.09 -31.52 -8.61
C ARG A 224 5.82 -32.44 -7.63
N ALA A 225 5.86 -32.10 -6.34
CA ALA A 225 6.45 -32.94 -5.30
C ALA A 225 5.74 -34.29 -5.17
N SER A 226 4.39 -34.30 -5.23
CA SER A 226 3.60 -35.54 -5.18
C SER A 226 3.83 -36.45 -6.39
N ARG A 227 4.05 -35.88 -7.59
CA ARG A 227 4.35 -36.64 -8.81
C ARG A 227 5.76 -37.23 -8.78
N ARG A 228 6.77 -36.49 -8.29
CA ARG A 228 8.14 -37.02 -8.13
C ARG A 228 8.20 -38.18 -7.14
N ARG A 229 7.49 -38.08 -6.01
CA ARG A 229 7.44 -39.17 -5.01
C ARG A 229 6.76 -40.44 -5.54
N LYS A 230 5.79 -40.31 -6.44
CA LYS A 230 5.14 -41.45 -7.12
C LYS A 230 5.98 -42.04 -8.27
N ALA A 231 6.96 -41.29 -8.78
CA ALA A 231 7.85 -41.70 -9.87
C ALA A 231 9.24 -42.17 -9.38
N SER A 232 9.44 -42.25 -8.05
CA SER A 232 10.64 -42.82 -7.44
C SER A 232 10.42 -44.33 -7.29
N PRO A 233 11.24 -45.19 -7.93
CA PRO A 233 11.08 -46.65 -7.87
C PRO A 233 11.34 -47.22 -6.48
#